data_AF-A0A258M0P2-F1
#
_entry.id   AF-A0A258M0P2-F1
#
_cell.length_a   1.000
_cell.length_b   1.000
_cell.length_c   1.000
_cell.angle_alpha   90.00
_cell.angle_beta   90.00
_cell.angle_gamma   90.00
#
_symmetry.space_group_name_H-M   'P 1'
#
loop_
_entity.id
_entity.type
_entity.pdbx_description
1 polymer ?
#
loop_
_entity_poly.entity_id
_entity_poly.type
_entity_poly.pdbx_seq_one_letter_code
_entity_poly.pdbx_strand_id
1 'polypeptide(L)'
;MEMRMSAAPETTQPPGASRLLISREDLSRAASAGLLDAAQAQALWGFLGGRAQAGPEESRFSFGHTLYYFGGLLAIGAMSLFMTLSWDVLGPWGICILSILYGAGCWAMAETLWRRGFTIPAGLLGALAVFLVPLATWSAQHALGLWSDLPGAVSGARFSQYHQWIDARWLTLEVATLLAGALALWRMRLPFLVMPVALTLWYMSMDLSRWPAGAVDAWDLDHARHVSIVFGLAMCGAAAVLDVIRRRQGTADYAGWLYLFGAFAAWSGITLSDSGSELARLAYALVNAGLVLFGAVIGRRVFTVLGAIGVATYLGYLAFELFEDSLLFPLALTAIGLGLVAIGIWWQRHEAAIHARLRRLVRGGGATAT
;
A
#
# COMPACT_ATOMS: atom_id res chain seq x y z
N MET A 1 58.89 -34.47 9.72
CA MET A 1 57.58 -35.04 10.11
C MET A 1 56.53 -34.11 9.57
N GLU A 2 56.06 -34.40 8.37
CA GLU A 2 55.02 -33.66 7.65
C GLU A 2 53.71 -33.73 8.43
N MET A 3 53.07 -32.59 8.71
CA MET A 3 51.72 -32.57 9.27
C MET A 3 50.75 -32.11 8.17
N ARG A 4 50.04 -33.10 7.62
CA ARG A 4 48.95 -32.93 6.67
C ARG A 4 47.80 -32.14 7.27
N MET A 5 47.18 -31.35 6.39
CA MET A 5 45.95 -30.56 6.51
C MET A 5 44.79 -31.30 7.18
N SER A 6 43.95 -30.54 7.90
CA SER A 6 42.50 -30.75 7.89
C SER A 6 41.84 -29.38 7.74
N ALA A 7 41.50 -29.04 6.50
CA ALA A 7 40.69 -27.88 6.18
C ALA A 7 39.24 -28.17 6.61
N ALA A 8 38.64 -27.24 7.36
CA ALA A 8 37.22 -27.29 7.70
C ALA A 8 36.37 -27.30 6.42
N PRO A 9 35.26 -28.07 6.35
CA PRO A 9 34.41 -28.06 5.18
C PRO A 9 33.71 -26.70 5.07
N GLU A 10 34.04 -25.95 4.01
CA GLU A 10 33.26 -24.80 3.56
C GLU A 10 31.81 -25.25 3.33
N THR A 11 30.89 -24.78 4.18
CA THR A 11 29.46 -24.86 3.92
C THR A 11 29.15 -23.93 2.75
N THR A 12 29.24 -24.48 1.54
CA THR A 12 28.79 -23.83 0.30
C THR A 12 27.28 -23.66 0.35
N GLN A 13 26.82 -22.51 0.84
CA GLN A 13 25.42 -22.12 0.80
C GLN A 13 25.04 -21.86 -0.67
N PRO A 14 24.09 -22.60 -1.28
CA PRO A 14 23.80 -22.45 -2.69
C PRO A 14 23.15 -21.07 -2.98
N PRO A 15 23.51 -20.39 -4.10
CA PRO A 15 22.97 -19.07 -4.41
C PRO A 15 21.54 -19.19 -4.93
N GLY A 16 20.61 -18.50 -4.26
CA GLY A 16 19.22 -18.33 -4.67
C GLY A 16 18.27 -19.16 -3.83
N ALA A 17 17.64 -18.54 -2.84
CA ALA A 17 16.52 -19.10 -2.10
C ALA A 17 15.33 -19.33 -3.06
N SER A 18 15.30 -20.48 -3.73
CA SER A 18 14.12 -20.97 -4.41
C SER A 18 13.11 -21.37 -3.34
N ARG A 19 12.03 -20.60 -3.19
CA ARG A 19 10.92 -20.99 -2.33
C ARG A 19 10.16 -22.11 -3.02
N LEU A 20 10.24 -23.31 -2.45
CA LEU A 20 9.42 -24.45 -2.86
C LEU A 20 8.11 -24.43 -2.07
N LEU A 21 6.97 -24.43 -2.75
CA LEU A 21 5.67 -24.68 -2.11
C LEU A 21 5.54 -26.20 -1.94
N ILE A 22 5.56 -26.66 -0.70
CA ILE A 22 5.43 -28.09 -0.36
C ILE A 22 4.00 -28.33 0.11
N SER A 23 3.26 -29.18 -0.60
CA SER A 23 1.94 -29.64 -0.20
C SER A 23 2.02 -30.98 0.55
N ARG A 24 0.95 -31.35 1.25
CA ARG A 24 0.87 -32.65 1.93
C ARG A 24 0.93 -33.81 0.93
N GLU A 25 0.42 -33.58 -0.28
CA GLU A 25 0.52 -34.54 -1.38
C GLU A 25 1.97 -34.78 -1.80
N ASP A 26 2.81 -33.75 -1.86
CA ASP A 26 4.21 -33.91 -2.25
C ASP A 26 4.98 -34.81 -1.27
N LEU A 27 4.68 -34.71 0.03
CA LEU A 27 5.25 -35.60 1.05
C LEU A 27 4.69 -37.03 0.93
N SER A 28 3.41 -37.19 0.62
CA SER A 28 2.84 -38.52 0.36
C SER A 28 3.41 -39.17 -0.90
N ARG A 29 3.69 -38.39 -1.95
CA ARG A 29 4.35 -38.85 -3.18
C ARG A 29 5.79 -39.26 -2.90
N ALA A 30 6.53 -38.46 -2.12
CA ALA A 30 7.88 -38.81 -1.67
C ALA A 30 7.89 -40.10 -0.83
N ALA A 31 6.87 -40.32 0.01
CA ALA A 31 6.72 -41.55 0.77
C ALA A 31 6.41 -42.75 -0.15
N SER A 32 5.50 -42.59 -1.12
CA SER A 32 5.18 -43.63 -2.10
C SER A 32 6.35 -43.98 -3.02
N ALA A 33 7.25 -43.03 -3.26
CA ALA A 33 8.48 -43.22 -4.03
C ALA A 33 9.61 -43.86 -3.22
N GLY A 34 9.38 -44.18 -1.94
CA GLY A 34 10.39 -44.78 -1.05
C GLY A 34 11.49 -43.82 -0.62
N LEU A 35 11.35 -42.51 -0.87
CA LEU A 35 12.32 -41.49 -0.47
C LEU A 35 12.18 -41.13 1.02
N LEU A 36 11.00 -41.36 1.60
CA LEU A 36 10.68 -41.15 3.01
C LEU A 36 9.80 -42.31 3.50
N ASP A 37 9.90 -42.63 4.79
CA ASP A 37 8.89 -43.46 5.44
C ASP A 37 7.62 -42.65 5.77
N ALA A 38 6.46 -43.30 5.86
CA ALA A 38 5.18 -42.67 6.15
C ALA A 38 5.19 -41.93 7.51
N ALA A 39 5.86 -42.49 8.51
CA ALA A 39 6.03 -41.86 9.81
C ALA A 39 6.91 -40.59 9.73
N GLN A 40 7.96 -40.63 8.91
CA GLN A 40 8.86 -39.49 8.67
C GLN A 40 8.16 -38.38 7.90
N ALA A 41 7.33 -38.72 6.91
CA ALA A 41 6.53 -37.74 6.16
C ALA A 41 5.55 -37.01 7.08
N GLN A 42 4.90 -37.73 8.01
CA GLN A 42 3.98 -37.14 8.99
C GLN A 42 4.71 -36.24 10.01
N ALA A 43 5.87 -36.67 10.52
CA ALA A 43 6.69 -35.86 11.44
C ALA A 43 7.25 -34.60 10.76
N LEU A 44 7.72 -34.72 9.52
CA LEU A 44 8.20 -33.60 8.71
C LEU A 44 7.07 -32.61 8.40
N TRP A 45 5.87 -33.09 8.09
CA TRP A 45 4.70 -32.23 7.92
C TRP A 45 4.36 -31.46 9.21
N GLY A 46 4.41 -32.11 10.36
CA GLY A 46 4.23 -31.46 11.66
C GLY A 46 5.28 -30.38 11.94
N PHE A 47 6.55 -30.67 11.67
CA PHE A 47 7.65 -29.72 11.82
C PHE A 47 7.51 -28.51 10.88
N LEU A 48 7.22 -28.74 9.59
CA LEU A 48 7.03 -27.68 8.59
C LEU A 48 5.77 -26.85 8.88
N GLY A 49 4.68 -27.49 9.34
CA GLY A 49 3.46 -26.82 9.77
C GLY A 49 3.69 -25.91 10.99
N GLY A 50 4.44 -26.38 11.99
CA GLY A 50 4.84 -25.57 13.14
C GLY A 50 5.73 -24.37 12.74
N ARG A 51 6.64 -24.57 11.77
CA ARG A 51 7.50 -23.51 11.24
C ARG A 51 6.72 -22.51 10.36
N ALA A 52 5.69 -22.94 9.65
CA ALA A 52 4.80 -22.06 8.88
C ALA A 52 3.92 -21.19 9.79
N GLN A 53 3.55 -21.70 10.97
CA GLN A 53 2.86 -20.90 12.00
C GLN A 53 3.79 -19.92 12.74
N ALA A 54 5.09 -20.24 12.83
CA ALA A 54 6.10 -19.40 13.49
C ALA A 54 6.89 -18.47 12.53
N GLY A 55 6.69 -18.61 11.21
CA GLY A 55 7.32 -17.74 10.20
C GLY A 55 6.64 -16.38 10.10
N PRO A 56 7.28 -15.36 9.48
CA PRO A 56 6.63 -14.08 9.23
C PRO A 56 5.36 -14.33 8.42
N GLU A 57 4.20 -13.96 8.98
CA GLU A 57 2.88 -14.16 8.37
C GLU A 57 2.86 -13.67 6.92
N GLU A 58 3.01 -14.59 5.96
CA GLU A 58 2.42 -14.38 4.65
C GLU A 58 0.91 -14.53 4.85
N SER A 59 0.27 -13.39 5.14
CA SER A 59 -1.17 -13.19 5.30
C SER A 59 -1.98 -14.00 4.28
N ARG A 60 -2.28 -15.25 4.63
CA ARG A 60 -3.36 -16.00 3.99
C ARG A 60 -4.64 -15.40 4.54
N PHE A 61 -5.52 -14.97 3.64
CA PHE A 61 -6.83 -14.42 3.96
C PHE A 61 -7.57 -15.44 4.86
N SER A 62 -7.56 -15.20 6.17
CA SER A 62 -8.14 -16.08 7.19
C SER A 62 -9.37 -15.39 7.77
N PHE A 63 -10.36 -16.17 8.18
CA PHE A 63 -11.58 -15.66 8.82
C PHE A 63 -11.28 -14.70 9.99
N GLY A 64 -10.22 -14.97 10.75
CA GLY A 64 -9.75 -14.07 11.81
C GLY A 64 -9.31 -12.69 11.28
N HIS A 65 -8.61 -12.66 10.14
CA HIS A 65 -8.23 -11.40 9.50
C HIS A 65 -9.46 -10.66 8.98
N THR A 66 -10.42 -11.37 8.39
CA THR A 66 -11.69 -10.79 7.94
C THR A 66 -12.44 -10.14 9.10
N LEU A 67 -12.52 -10.80 10.26
CA LEU A 67 -13.19 -10.25 11.43
C LEU A 67 -12.48 -9.01 11.97
N TYR A 68 -11.14 -9.00 11.97
CA TYR A 68 -10.35 -7.82 12.36
C TYR A 68 -10.52 -6.64 11.39
N TYR A 69 -10.49 -6.87 10.09
CA TYR A 69 -10.70 -5.80 9.10
C TYR A 69 -12.13 -5.30 9.08
N PHE A 70 -13.12 -6.19 9.20
CA PHE A 70 -14.53 -5.82 9.28
C PHE A 70 -14.83 -5.04 10.57
N GLY A 71 -14.30 -5.49 11.71
CA GLY A 71 -14.38 -4.74 12.98
C GLY A 71 -13.73 -3.36 12.88
N GLY A 72 -12.56 -3.26 12.23
CA GLY A 72 -11.91 -1.98 11.95
C GLY A 72 -12.76 -1.05 11.07
N LEU A 73 -13.38 -1.57 10.02
CA LEU A 73 -14.29 -0.81 9.16
C LEU A 73 -15.53 -0.32 9.91
N LEU A 74 -16.13 -1.19 10.74
CA LEU A 74 -17.26 -0.81 11.61
C LEU A 74 -16.86 0.28 12.59
N ALA A 75 -15.66 0.21 13.18
CA ALA A 75 -15.17 1.24 14.10
C ALA A 75 -14.97 2.59 13.38
N ILE A 76 -14.43 2.59 12.16
CA ILE A 76 -14.30 3.79 11.32
C ILE A 76 -15.68 4.35 10.95
N GLY A 77 -16.62 3.50 10.51
CA GLY A 77 -17.98 3.92 10.15
C GLY A 77 -18.78 4.46 11.33
N ALA A 78 -18.66 3.82 12.51
CA ALA A 78 -19.25 4.31 13.75
C ALA A 78 -18.70 5.69 14.13
N MET A 79 -17.41 5.94 13.88
CA MET A 79 -16.80 7.26 14.09
C MET A 79 -17.48 8.33 13.23
N SER A 80 -17.59 8.11 11.91
CA SER A 80 -18.20 9.08 11.00
C SER A 80 -19.65 9.43 11.39
N LEU A 81 -20.42 8.42 11.82
CA LEU A 81 -21.78 8.61 12.33
C LEU A 81 -21.78 9.37 13.66
N PHE A 82 -20.92 8.98 14.59
CA PHE A 82 -20.78 9.63 15.88
C PHE A 82 -20.43 11.12 15.71
N MET A 83 -19.49 11.47 14.84
CA MET A 83 -19.12 12.86 14.58
C MET A 83 -20.27 13.71 14.07
N THR A 84 -21.16 13.11 13.27
CA THR A 84 -22.32 13.81 12.71
C THR A 84 -23.42 14.01 13.76
N LEU A 85 -23.60 13.06 14.68
CA LEU A 85 -24.67 13.07 15.69
C LEU A 85 -24.29 13.76 16.99
N SER A 86 -23.01 13.80 17.34
CA SER A 86 -22.55 14.19 18.68
C SER A 86 -22.20 15.66 18.80
N TRP A 87 -22.02 16.36 17.68
CA TRP A 87 -21.62 17.77 17.66
C TRP A 87 -22.62 18.65 18.42
N ASP A 88 -23.90 18.47 18.12
CA ASP A 88 -24.99 19.27 18.71
C ASP A 88 -25.20 18.97 20.21
N VAL A 89 -24.67 17.86 20.72
CA VAL A 89 -24.87 17.39 22.10
C VAL A 89 -23.65 17.64 22.99
N LEU A 90 -22.44 17.37 22.49
CA LEU A 90 -21.20 17.37 23.29
C LEU A 90 -20.40 18.67 23.14
N GLY A 91 -20.61 19.41 22.05
CA GLY A 91 -19.80 20.57 21.69
C GLY A 91 -18.30 20.25 21.49
N PRO A 92 -17.47 21.28 21.23
CA PRO A 92 -16.05 21.10 20.93
C PRO A 92 -15.24 20.45 22.07
N TRP A 93 -15.46 20.86 23.32
CA TRP A 93 -14.75 20.30 24.48
C TRP A 93 -15.12 18.83 24.73
N GLY A 94 -16.40 18.46 24.60
CA GLY A 94 -16.82 17.07 24.80
C GLY A 94 -16.24 16.12 23.76
N ILE A 95 -16.18 16.55 22.48
CA ILE A 95 -15.55 15.77 21.41
C ILE A 95 -14.04 15.66 21.61
N CYS A 96 -13.38 16.72 22.05
CA CYS A 96 -11.94 16.70 22.35
C CYS A 96 -11.59 15.68 23.44
N ILE A 97 -12.27 15.77 24.59
CA ILE A 97 -12.06 14.86 25.72
C ILE A 97 -12.33 13.41 25.29
N LEU A 98 -13.45 13.17 24.61
CA LEU A 98 -13.80 11.83 24.17
C LEU A 98 -12.79 11.25 23.19
N SER A 99 -12.31 12.04 22.24
CA SER A 99 -11.31 11.61 21.25
C SER A 99 -9.98 11.26 21.93
N ILE A 100 -9.56 12.03 22.93
CA ILE A 100 -8.36 11.75 23.73
C ILE A 100 -8.54 10.46 24.53
N LEU A 101 -9.65 10.30 25.25
CA LEU A 101 -9.93 9.11 26.06
C LEU A 101 -10.00 7.85 25.18
N TYR A 102 -10.68 7.95 24.05
CA TYR A 102 -10.81 6.84 23.12
C TYR A 102 -9.47 6.50 22.45
N GLY A 103 -8.70 7.51 22.05
CA GLY A 103 -7.36 7.33 21.49
C GLY A 103 -6.42 6.68 22.49
N ALA A 104 -6.43 7.13 23.75
CA ALA A 104 -5.65 6.55 24.83
C ALA A 104 -6.04 5.10 25.12
N GLY A 105 -7.34 4.79 25.13
CA GLY A 105 -7.85 3.42 25.29
C GLY A 105 -7.41 2.49 24.16
N CYS A 106 -7.54 2.95 22.90
CA CYS A 106 -7.06 2.21 21.73
C CYS A 106 -5.55 1.96 21.80
N TRP A 107 -4.78 2.99 22.18
CA TRP A 107 -3.33 2.89 22.30
C TRP A 107 -2.89 1.93 23.40
N ALA A 108 -3.50 2.00 24.59
CA ALA A 108 -3.18 1.10 25.70
C ALA A 108 -3.48 -0.36 25.35
N MET A 109 -4.60 -0.61 24.66
CA MET A 109 -4.95 -1.93 24.17
C MET A 109 -3.99 -2.39 23.07
N ALA A 110 -3.64 -1.52 22.13
CA ALA A 110 -2.65 -1.80 21.08
C ALA A 110 -1.30 -2.22 21.70
N GLU A 111 -0.84 -1.51 22.73
CA GLU A 111 0.40 -1.84 23.42
C GLU A 111 0.33 -3.19 24.15
N THR A 112 -0.81 -3.49 24.78
CA THR A 112 -1.05 -4.77 25.45
C THR A 112 -1.02 -5.93 24.46
N LEU A 113 -1.71 -5.78 23.31
CA LEU A 113 -1.74 -6.80 22.26
C LEU A 113 -0.39 -6.97 21.57
N TRP A 114 0.32 -5.86 21.33
CA TRP A 114 1.66 -5.87 20.75
C TRP A 114 2.66 -6.62 21.63
N ARG A 115 2.65 -6.37 22.96
CA ARG A 115 3.49 -7.10 23.93
C ARG A 115 3.15 -8.59 23.99
N ARG A 116 1.92 -8.97 23.66
CA ARG A 116 1.45 -10.37 23.58
C ARG A 116 1.71 -11.04 22.22
N GLY A 117 2.32 -10.33 21.26
CA GLY A 117 2.65 -10.86 19.94
C GLY A 117 1.54 -10.75 18.89
N PHE A 118 0.39 -10.14 19.20
CA PHE A 118 -0.70 -9.95 18.26
C PHE A 118 -0.49 -8.69 17.41
N THR A 119 0.38 -8.79 16.40
CA THR A 119 0.83 -7.67 15.55
C THR A 119 -0.29 -7.02 14.73
N ILE A 120 -1.20 -7.82 14.14
CA ILE A 120 -2.30 -7.32 13.30
C ILE A 120 -3.30 -6.46 14.11
N PRO A 121 -3.94 -6.97 15.18
CA PRO A 121 -4.89 -6.17 15.94
C PRO A 121 -4.23 -5.00 16.69
N ALA A 122 -2.96 -5.15 17.11
CA ALA A 122 -2.20 -4.02 17.64
C ALA A 122 -1.99 -2.91 16.60
N GLY A 123 -1.68 -3.29 15.35
CA GLY A 123 -1.57 -2.34 14.24
C GLY A 123 -2.88 -1.60 13.97
N LEU A 124 -4.01 -2.32 13.95
CA LEU A 124 -5.35 -1.76 13.75
C LEU A 124 -5.72 -0.75 14.83
N LEU A 125 -5.57 -1.12 16.10
CA LEU A 125 -5.89 -0.23 17.23
C LEU A 125 -4.93 0.97 17.32
N GLY A 126 -3.65 0.76 17.03
CA GLY A 126 -2.67 1.85 16.96
C GLY A 126 -3.00 2.83 15.82
N ALA A 127 -3.42 2.33 14.66
CA ALA A 127 -3.86 3.17 13.55
C ALA A 127 -5.14 3.95 13.89
N LEU A 128 -6.10 3.31 14.56
CA LEU A 128 -7.32 3.96 15.04
C LEU A 128 -6.99 5.09 16.04
N ALA A 129 -6.02 4.87 16.94
CA ALA A 129 -5.55 5.91 17.85
C ALA A 129 -4.94 7.11 17.10
N VAL A 130 -4.16 6.86 16.03
CA VAL A 130 -3.62 7.94 15.18
C VAL A 130 -4.73 8.68 14.43
N PHE A 131 -5.76 7.99 13.94
CA PHE A 131 -6.90 8.62 13.27
C PHE A 131 -7.78 9.50 14.17
N LEU A 132 -7.67 9.35 15.48
CA LEU A 132 -8.36 10.21 16.45
C LEU A 132 -7.63 11.54 16.70
N VAL A 133 -6.36 11.65 16.33
CA VAL A 133 -5.54 12.85 16.50
C VAL A 133 -6.05 14.06 15.73
N PRO A 134 -6.40 13.99 14.43
CA PRO A 134 -6.91 15.16 13.71
C PRO A 134 -8.23 15.64 14.31
N LEU A 135 -9.08 14.73 14.78
CA LEU A 135 -10.31 15.08 15.48
C LEU A 135 -10.06 15.74 16.84
N ALA A 136 -9.19 15.18 17.67
CA ALA A 136 -8.81 15.78 18.95
C ALA A 136 -8.22 17.19 18.74
N THR A 137 -7.39 17.36 17.72
CA THR A 137 -6.77 18.65 17.37
C THR A 137 -7.81 19.66 16.90
N TRP A 138 -8.66 19.27 15.95
CA TRP A 138 -9.71 20.11 15.40
C TRP A 138 -10.69 20.59 16.47
N SER A 139 -11.15 19.67 17.31
CA SER A 139 -12.09 19.97 18.39
C SER A 139 -11.46 20.85 19.48
N ALA A 140 -10.19 20.62 19.85
CA ALA A 140 -9.44 21.50 20.74
C ALA A 140 -9.32 22.92 20.18
N GLN A 141 -9.01 23.07 18.89
CA GLN A 141 -8.90 24.38 18.25
C GLN A 141 -10.24 25.14 18.23
N HIS A 142 -11.34 24.43 17.94
CA HIS A 142 -12.69 25.01 18.02
C HIS A 142 -13.04 25.43 19.45
N ALA A 143 -12.67 24.60 20.43
CA ALA A 143 -12.91 24.87 21.83
C ALA A 143 -12.13 26.09 22.37
N LEU A 144 -10.95 26.35 21.79
CA LEU A 144 -10.10 27.51 22.07
C LEU A 144 -10.51 28.77 21.28
N GLY A 145 -11.58 28.71 20.48
CA GLY A 145 -12.03 29.83 19.65
C GLY A 145 -11.10 30.16 18.49
N LEU A 146 -10.13 29.29 18.15
CA LEU A 146 -9.16 29.55 17.07
C LEU A 146 -9.79 29.58 15.67
N TRP A 147 -11.08 29.24 15.56
CA TRP A 147 -11.86 29.20 14.32
C TRP A 147 -12.95 30.30 14.25
N SER A 148 -12.96 31.29 15.15
CA SER A 148 -14.07 32.26 15.28
C SER A 148 -14.11 33.41 14.26
N ASP A 149 -13.10 33.59 13.41
CA ASP A 149 -12.90 34.86 12.69
C ASP A 149 -12.83 34.70 11.16
N LEU A 150 -13.97 34.51 10.49
CA LEU A 150 -14.08 34.73 9.04
C LEU A 150 -15.36 35.54 8.72
N PRO A 151 -15.24 36.79 8.21
CA PRO A 151 -16.38 37.54 7.69
C PRO A 151 -16.92 36.83 6.46
N GLY A 152 -18.14 36.29 6.54
CA GLY A 152 -18.75 35.49 5.47
C GLY A 152 -18.58 33.97 5.62
N ALA A 153 -17.92 33.49 6.69
CA ALA A 153 -18.01 32.08 7.05
C ALA A 153 -19.42 31.75 7.50
N VAL A 154 -20.11 30.95 6.69
CA VAL A 154 -21.21 30.10 7.12
C VAL A 154 -20.82 29.51 8.46
N SER A 155 -21.67 29.69 9.48
CA SER A 155 -21.43 29.26 10.86
C SER A 155 -20.71 27.92 10.92
N GLY A 156 -19.52 27.89 11.53
CA GLY A 156 -18.74 26.68 11.73
C GLY A 156 -19.51 25.63 12.54
N ALA A 157 -20.18 24.71 11.85
CA ALA A 157 -21.11 23.80 12.53
C ALA A 157 -20.93 22.32 12.22
N ARG A 158 -20.13 21.87 11.23
CA ARG A 158 -19.97 20.42 10.99
C ARG A 158 -18.62 20.00 10.44
N PHE A 159 -18.03 18.99 11.07
CA PHE A 159 -16.87 18.23 10.56
C PHE A 159 -17.11 17.64 9.16
N SER A 160 -18.38 17.44 8.75
CA SER A 160 -18.75 16.97 7.40
C SER A 160 -18.32 17.91 6.27
N GLN A 161 -17.96 19.16 6.57
CA GLN A 161 -17.47 20.14 5.59
C GLN A 161 -15.95 20.10 5.37
N TYR A 162 -15.27 19.06 5.85
CA TYR A 162 -13.85 18.74 5.58
C TYR A 162 -13.45 18.84 4.10
N HIS A 163 -14.41 18.81 3.17
CA HIS A 163 -14.18 18.84 1.71
C HIS A 163 -14.53 20.16 1.01
N GLN A 164 -15.02 21.20 1.72
CA GLN A 164 -15.63 22.36 1.07
C GLN A 164 -14.90 23.70 1.24
N TRP A 165 -14.05 23.89 2.27
CA TRP A 165 -13.40 25.18 2.55
C TRP A 165 -12.00 25.01 3.14
N ILE A 166 -11.01 25.76 2.62
CA ILE A 166 -9.59 25.62 2.97
C ILE A 166 -9.10 26.81 3.77
N ASP A 167 -8.65 26.50 4.98
CA ASP A 167 -7.95 27.37 5.92
C ASP A 167 -6.58 26.75 6.22
N ALA A 168 -5.52 27.55 6.35
CA ALA A 168 -4.18 27.08 6.74
C ALA A 168 -4.18 26.33 8.09
N ARG A 169 -5.25 26.48 8.88
CA ARG A 169 -5.54 25.69 10.07
C ARG A 169 -5.67 24.19 9.78
N TRP A 170 -6.05 23.75 8.58
CA TRP A 170 -6.10 22.31 8.23
C TRP A 170 -4.72 21.64 8.27
N LEU A 171 -3.67 22.32 7.82
CA LEU A 171 -2.29 21.83 7.87
C LEU A 171 -1.85 21.48 9.30
N THR A 172 -2.39 22.16 10.31
CA THR A 172 -2.04 21.85 11.71
C THR A 172 -2.57 20.49 12.16
N LEU A 173 -3.72 20.04 11.65
CA LEU A 173 -4.26 18.70 11.92
C LEU A 173 -3.40 17.64 11.26
N GLU A 174 -2.95 17.90 10.02
CA GLU A 174 -2.09 16.99 9.27
C GLU A 174 -0.74 16.83 9.96
N VAL A 175 -0.09 17.93 10.37
CA VAL A 175 1.17 17.91 11.11
C VAL A 175 1.02 17.16 12.43
N ALA A 176 -0.04 17.42 13.20
CA ALA A 176 -0.31 16.70 14.45
C ALA A 176 -0.45 15.19 14.21
N THR A 177 -1.18 14.80 13.15
CA THR A 177 -1.39 13.40 12.78
C THR A 177 -0.10 12.73 12.31
N LEU A 178 0.73 13.42 11.52
CA LEU A 178 2.03 12.93 11.07
C LEU A 178 2.99 12.73 12.25
N LEU A 179 3.02 13.66 13.20
CA LEU A 179 3.82 13.54 14.42
C LEU A 179 3.38 12.33 15.26
N ALA A 180 2.07 12.17 15.45
CA ALA A 180 1.52 11.03 16.19
C ALA A 180 1.80 9.70 15.47
N GLY A 181 1.64 9.65 14.14
CA GLY A 181 1.96 8.49 13.32
C GLY A 181 3.45 8.13 13.36
N ALA A 182 4.33 9.12 13.31
CA ALA A 182 5.77 8.93 13.44
C ALA A 182 6.15 8.40 14.84
N LEU A 183 5.54 8.94 15.91
CA LEU A 183 5.73 8.44 17.26
C LEU A 183 5.23 6.99 17.41
N ALA A 184 4.07 6.68 16.81
CA ALA A 184 3.51 5.34 16.82
C ALA A 184 4.41 4.33 16.10
N LEU A 185 4.92 4.69 14.92
CA LEU A 185 5.87 3.89 14.15
C LEU A 185 7.20 3.69 14.90
N TRP A 186 7.72 4.74 15.54
CA TRP A 186 8.93 4.65 16.35
C TRP A 186 8.76 3.67 17.51
N ARG A 187 7.59 3.67 18.16
CA ARG A 187 7.31 2.88 19.36
C ARG A 187 6.98 1.41 19.09
N MET A 188 6.17 1.10 18.08
CA MET A 188 5.70 -0.28 17.83
C MET A 188 6.29 -0.92 16.57
N ARG A 189 6.81 -0.12 15.63
CA ARG A 189 7.40 -0.59 14.36
C ARG A 189 6.50 -1.63 13.67
N LEU A 190 5.23 -1.26 13.49
CA LEU A 190 4.26 -2.11 12.80
C LEU A 190 4.00 -1.53 11.40
N PRO A 191 4.10 -2.32 10.32
CA PRO A 191 3.86 -1.86 8.95
C PRO A 191 2.50 -1.19 8.75
N PHE A 192 1.47 -1.66 9.45
CA PHE A 192 0.12 -1.10 9.34
C PHE A 192 0.03 0.36 9.82
N LEU A 193 0.90 0.80 10.74
CA LEU A 193 0.94 2.18 11.22
C LEU A 193 1.46 3.17 10.16
N VAL A 194 2.01 2.68 9.05
CA VAL A 194 2.34 3.53 7.89
C VAL A 194 1.07 4.00 7.19
N MET A 195 -0.05 3.29 7.34
CA MET A 195 -1.29 3.60 6.64
C MET A 195 -1.85 4.99 7.00
N PRO A 196 -2.06 5.36 8.28
CA PRO A 196 -2.47 6.73 8.62
C PRO A 196 -1.49 7.80 8.16
N VAL A 197 -0.18 7.52 8.20
CA VAL A 197 0.85 8.47 7.75
C VAL A 197 0.76 8.69 6.25
N ALA A 198 0.67 7.61 5.47
CA ALA A 198 0.56 7.68 4.01
C ALA A 198 -0.75 8.34 3.57
N LEU A 199 -1.86 8.06 4.26
CA LEU A 199 -3.14 8.74 4.02
C LEU A 199 -3.03 10.24 4.30
N THR A 200 -2.47 10.63 5.44
CA THR A 200 -2.29 12.05 5.81
C THR A 200 -1.37 12.78 4.83
N LEU A 201 -0.29 12.13 4.39
CA LEU A 201 0.59 12.67 3.36
C LEU A 201 -0.16 12.92 2.03
N TRP A 202 -1.05 12.00 1.64
CA TRP A 202 -1.87 12.21 0.45
C TRP A 202 -2.84 13.40 0.60
N TYR A 203 -3.52 13.55 1.75
CA TYR A 203 -4.34 14.75 2.01
C TYR A 203 -3.51 16.03 1.98
N MET A 204 -2.31 16.02 2.57
CA MET A 204 -1.41 17.18 2.58
C MET A 204 -1.01 17.62 1.17
N SER A 205 -0.97 16.72 0.19
CA SER A 205 -0.73 17.10 -1.21
C SER A 205 -1.85 17.98 -1.79
N MET A 206 -3.10 17.76 -1.37
CA MET A 206 -4.25 18.56 -1.80
C MET A 206 -4.26 19.93 -1.12
N ASP A 207 -3.91 19.98 0.17
CA ASP A 207 -3.83 21.23 0.91
C ASP A 207 -2.68 22.11 0.39
N LEU A 208 -1.51 21.50 0.13
CA LEU A 208 -0.32 22.20 -0.37
C LEU A 208 -0.53 22.76 -1.78
N SER A 209 -1.39 22.14 -2.59
CA SER A 209 -1.72 22.64 -3.93
C SER A 209 -2.41 24.01 -3.99
N ARG A 210 -2.80 24.54 -2.83
CA ARG A 210 -3.51 25.83 -2.74
C ARG A 210 -2.67 26.87 -2.02
N TRP A 211 -1.41 26.55 -1.70
CA TRP A 211 -0.43 27.43 -1.08
C TRP A 211 0.59 27.92 -2.15
N PRO A 212 0.78 29.23 -2.37
CA PRO A 212 0.49 30.36 -1.47
C PRO A 212 -0.84 31.08 -1.76
N ALA A 213 -1.44 31.59 -0.68
CA ALA A 213 -2.72 32.29 -0.58
C ALA A 213 -2.80 33.66 -1.29
N GLY A 214 -2.50 33.73 -2.59
CA GLY A 214 -2.44 34.99 -3.35
C GLY A 214 -3.28 35.07 -4.63
N ALA A 215 -3.69 33.94 -5.22
CA ALA A 215 -4.56 33.95 -6.39
C ALA A 215 -6.00 33.69 -5.95
N VAL A 216 -6.83 34.73 -6.05
CA VAL A 216 -8.28 34.74 -5.78
C VAL A 216 -9.06 33.95 -6.84
N ASP A 217 -8.37 33.33 -7.80
CA ASP A 217 -9.01 32.69 -8.93
C ASP A 217 -9.28 31.21 -8.68
N ALA A 218 -10.49 30.83 -9.10
CA ALA A 218 -11.10 29.52 -9.00
C ALA A 218 -10.11 28.38 -9.32
N TRP A 219 -10.03 27.39 -8.42
CA TRP A 219 -9.45 26.07 -8.61
C TRP A 219 -8.49 25.97 -9.81
N ASP A 220 -7.21 26.31 -9.61
CA ASP A 220 -6.17 26.00 -10.58
C ASP A 220 -5.94 24.47 -10.59
N LEU A 221 -6.75 23.80 -11.41
CA LEU A 221 -6.74 22.35 -11.59
C LEU A 221 -5.35 21.89 -12.04
N ASP A 222 -4.65 22.70 -12.84
CA ASP A 222 -3.31 22.38 -13.34
C ASP A 222 -2.28 22.37 -12.22
N HIS A 223 -2.28 23.40 -11.37
CA HIS A 223 -1.38 23.43 -10.22
C HIS A 223 -1.66 22.26 -9.27
N ALA A 224 -2.93 21.97 -8.98
CA ALA A 224 -3.30 20.85 -8.12
C ALA A 224 -2.89 19.48 -8.67
N ARG A 225 -3.03 19.29 -9.99
CA ARG A 225 -2.53 18.09 -10.66
C ARG A 225 -1.01 17.96 -10.53
N HIS A 226 -0.26 19.02 -10.79
CA HIS A 226 1.20 18.99 -10.69
C HIS A 226 1.69 18.69 -9.27
N VAL A 227 1.11 19.32 -8.25
CA VAL A 227 1.46 19.05 -6.85
C VAL A 227 1.13 17.61 -6.48
N SER A 228 -0.03 17.09 -6.87
CA SER A 228 -0.41 15.69 -6.62
C SER A 228 0.55 14.70 -7.28
N ILE A 229 0.98 14.96 -8.52
CA ILE A 229 1.97 14.15 -9.25
C ILE A 229 3.32 14.15 -8.53
N VAL A 230 3.89 15.33 -8.29
CA VAL A 230 5.22 15.45 -7.67
C VAL A 230 5.22 14.82 -6.28
N PHE A 231 4.17 15.08 -5.50
CA PHE A 231 4.05 14.56 -4.14
C PHE A 231 3.85 13.04 -4.13
N GLY A 232 2.98 12.52 -5.00
CA GLY A 232 2.78 11.07 -5.15
C GLY A 232 4.04 10.33 -5.61
N LEU A 233 4.83 10.93 -6.52
CA LEU A 233 6.13 10.42 -6.94
C LEU A 233 7.15 10.46 -5.79
N ALA A 234 7.17 11.52 -4.97
CA ALA A 234 8.03 11.61 -3.80
C ALA A 234 7.69 10.51 -2.78
N MET A 235 6.40 10.24 -2.53
CA MET A 235 5.95 9.12 -1.70
C MET A 235 6.38 7.76 -2.27
N CYS A 236 6.25 7.56 -3.58
CA CYS A 236 6.73 6.33 -4.24
C CYS A 236 8.26 6.18 -4.15
N GLY A 237 9.00 7.29 -4.24
CA GLY A 237 10.45 7.32 -4.06
C GLY A 237 10.86 6.93 -2.63
N ALA A 238 10.19 7.49 -1.62
CA ALA A 238 10.39 7.09 -0.22
C ALA A 238 10.06 5.60 0.00
N ALA A 239 8.96 5.11 -0.60
CA ALA A 239 8.59 3.70 -0.56
C ALA A 239 9.66 2.80 -1.23
N ALA A 240 10.27 3.25 -2.33
CA ALA A 240 11.34 2.53 -3.00
C ALA A 240 12.60 2.43 -2.13
N VAL A 241 12.96 3.49 -1.42
CA VAL A 241 14.06 3.48 -0.44
C VAL A 241 13.77 2.47 0.67
N LEU A 242 12.56 2.47 1.23
CA LEU A 242 12.14 1.48 2.23
C LEU A 242 12.18 0.05 1.68
N ASP A 243 11.86 -0.16 0.40
CA ASP A 243 11.96 -1.46 -0.24
C ASP A 243 13.39 -1.95 -0.42
N VAL A 244 14.33 -1.05 -0.73
CA VAL A 244 15.76 -1.38 -0.79
C VAL A 244 16.27 -1.73 0.60
N ILE A 245 15.91 -0.96 1.63
CA ILE A 245 16.27 -1.25 3.02
C ILE A 245 15.71 -2.60 3.45
N ARG A 246 14.43 -2.87 3.13
CA ARG A 246 13.78 -4.16 3.38
C ARG A 246 14.54 -5.32 2.78
N ARG A 247 14.92 -5.23 1.50
CA ARG A 247 15.66 -6.29 0.80
C ARG A 247 17.05 -6.52 1.40
N ARG A 248 17.70 -5.48 1.93
CA ARG A 248 19.01 -5.57 2.58
C ARG A 248 18.94 -6.13 4.00
N GLN A 249 17.93 -5.75 4.77
CA GLN A 249 17.84 -6.03 6.21
C GLN A 249 16.84 -7.15 6.56
N GLY A 250 16.03 -7.62 5.61
CA GLY A 250 15.02 -8.65 5.85
C GLY A 250 13.86 -8.20 6.73
N THR A 251 13.56 -6.89 6.75
CA THR A 251 12.51 -6.31 7.61
C THR A 251 11.10 -6.52 7.05
N ALA A 252 10.08 -6.18 7.85
CA ALA A 252 8.68 -6.20 7.41
C ALA A 252 8.38 -5.15 6.32
N ASP A 253 7.26 -5.27 5.62
CA ASP A 253 6.92 -4.40 4.48
C ASP A 253 6.28 -3.06 4.89
N TYR A 254 7.11 -2.06 5.17
CA TYR A 254 6.66 -0.69 5.45
C TYR A 254 6.32 0.13 4.20
N ALA A 255 6.71 -0.33 3.01
CA ALA A 255 6.57 0.45 1.78
C ALA A 255 5.18 0.32 1.14
N GLY A 256 4.43 -0.74 1.47
CA GLY A 256 3.14 -1.05 0.83
C GLY A 256 2.13 0.10 0.84
N TRP A 257 1.89 0.73 1.98
CA TRP A 257 0.93 1.84 2.12
C TRP A 257 1.39 3.12 1.44
N LEU A 258 2.69 3.44 1.50
CA LEU A 258 3.26 4.60 0.80
C LEU A 258 3.17 4.42 -0.72
N TYR A 259 3.42 3.22 -1.24
CA TYR A 259 3.16 2.93 -2.65
C TYR A 259 1.69 3.05 -3.01
N LEU A 260 0.78 2.59 -2.15
CA LEU A 260 -0.65 2.65 -2.44
C LEU A 260 -1.12 4.10 -2.61
N PHE A 261 -0.93 4.92 -1.57
CA PHE A 261 -1.40 6.31 -1.59
C PHE A 261 -0.56 7.21 -2.51
N GLY A 262 0.76 6.99 -2.57
CA GLY A 262 1.63 7.73 -3.49
C GLY A 262 1.32 7.46 -4.96
N ALA A 263 1.10 6.19 -5.32
CA ALA A 263 0.72 5.84 -6.69
C ALA A 263 -0.67 6.37 -7.02
N PHE A 264 -1.63 6.30 -6.09
CA PHE A 264 -2.96 6.85 -6.29
C PHE A 264 -2.93 8.37 -6.50
N ALA A 265 -2.18 9.10 -5.67
CA ALA A 265 -1.98 10.54 -5.83
C ALA A 265 -1.42 10.87 -7.22
N ALA A 266 -0.28 10.28 -7.59
CA ALA A 266 0.35 10.57 -8.87
C ALA A 266 -0.51 10.15 -10.08
N TRP A 267 -1.11 8.96 -10.01
CA TRP A 267 -1.97 8.45 -11.08
C TRP A 267 -3.25 9.26 -11.24
N SER A 268 -3.86 9.73 -10.14
CA SER A 268 -5.03 10.60 -10.19
C SER A 268 -4.71 11.95 -10.83
N GLY A 269 -3.56 12.54 -10.48
CA GLY A 269 -3.08 13.76 -11.12
C GLY A 269 -2.86 13.59 -12.62
N ILE A 270 -2.22 12.49 -13.05
CA ILE A 270 -1.99 12.18 -14.47
C ILE A 270 -3.31 11.93 -15.22
N THR A 271 -4.23 11.17 -14.63
CA THR A 271 -5.50 10.78 -15.27
C THR A 271 -6.46 11.94 -15.40
N LEU A 272 -6.42 12.89 -14.47
CA LEU A 272 -7.23 14.10 -14.53
C LEU A 272 -6.60 15.20 -15.37
N SER A 273 -5.37 15.03 -15.88
CA SER A 273 -4.73 15.99 -16.78
C SER A 273 -5.46 16.04 -18.11
N ASP A 274 -5.69 17.25 -18.60
CA ASP A 274 -6.36 17.44 -19.88
C ASP A 274 -5.50 16.86 -21.02
N SER A 275 -6.13 16.00 -21.82
CA SER A 275 -5.54 15.37 -22.99
C SER A 275 -6.17 16.00 -24.23
N GLY A 276 -5.93 17.31 -24.41
CA GLY A 276 -6.49 18.12 -25.50
C GLY A 276 -6.04 17.74 -26.91
N SER A 277 -5.21 16.69 -27.07
CA SER A 277 -4.79 16.14 -28.36
C SER A 277 -4.81 14.61 -28.35
N GLU A 278 -5.03 13.99 -29.52
CA GLU A 278 -4.91 12.54 -29.70
C GLU A 278 -3.52 12.02 -29.30
N LEU A 279 -2.47 12.82 -29.54
CA LEU A 279 -1.11 12.49 -29.11
C LEU A 279 -1.00 12.41 -27.58
N ALA A 280 -1.64 13.32 -26.85
CA ALA A 280 -1.69 13.28 -25.39
C ALA A 280 -2.46 12.06 -24.88
N ARG A 281 -3.58 11.70 -25.53
CA ARG A 281 -4.36 10.49 -25.19
C ARG A 281 -3.55 9.21 -25.45
N LEU A 282 -2.79 9.16 -26.55
CA LEU A 282 -1.86 8.06 -26.82
C LEU A 282 -0.72 8.01 -25.79
N ALA A 283 -0.14 9.16 -25.43
CA ALA A 283 0.90 9.24 -24.40
C ALA A 283 0.36 8.75 -23.04
N TYR A 284 -0.88 9.10 -22.67
CA TYR A 284 -1.56 8.58 -21.49
C TYR A 284 -1.67 7.04 -21.53
N ALA A 285 -2.06 6.47 -22.67
CA ALA A 285 -2.13 5.02 -22.85
C ALA A 285 -0.76 4.35 -22.67
N LEU A 286 0.30 4.94 -23.25
CA LEU A 286 1.67 4.44 -23.14
C LEU A 286 2.21 4.53 -21.71
N VAL A 287 1.93 5.63 -20.99
CA VAL A 287 2.30 5.78 -19.57
C VAL A 287 1.63 4.69 -18.73
N ASN A 288 0.34 4.43 -18.94
CA ASN A 288 -0.38 3.40 -18.20
C ASN A 288 0.06 1.97 -18.57
N ALA A 289 0.37 1.70 -19.84
CA ALA A 289 0.99 0.44 -20.25
C ALA A 289 2.38 0.26 -19.62
N GLY A 290 3.18 1.33 -19.56
CA GLY A 290 4.45 1.37 -18.84
C GLY A 290 4.26 1.06 -17.34
N LEU A 291 3.20 1.60 -16.72
CA LEU A 291 2.87 1.37 -15.32
C LEU A 291 2.51 -0.11 -15.04
N VAL A 292 1.82 -0.77 -15.98
CA VAL A 292 1.55 -2.21 -15.93
C VAL A 292 2.84 -3.02 -15.85
N LEU A 293 3.76 -2.75 -16.77
CA LEU A 293 5.06 -3.43 -16.84
C LEU A 293 5.92 -3.11 -15.62
N PHE A 294 5.95 -1.85 -15.19
CA PHE A 294 6.68 -1.39 -14.01
C PHE A 294 6.21 -2.10 -12.74
N GLY A 295 4.89 -2.22 -12.55
CA GLY A 295 4.30 -2.96 -11.43
C GLY A 295 4.69 -4.44 -11.41
N ALA A 296 4.76 -5.07 -12.59
CA ALA A 296 5.20 -6.44 -12.74
C ALA A 296 6.69 -6.62 -12.39
N VAL A 297 7.56 -5.69 -12.83
CA VAL A 297 9.01 -5.73 -12.56
C VAL A 297 9.33 -5.52 -11.08
N ILE A 298 8.67 -4.55 -10.43
CA ILE A 298 8.94 -4.24 -9.01
C ILE A 298 8.26 -5.26 -8.08
N GLY A 299 7.23 -5.95 -8.56
CA GLY A 299 6.40 -6.86 -7.76
C GLY A 299 5.39 -6.10 -6.89
N ARG A 300 4.94 -4.91 -7.35
CA ARG A 300 3.99 -4.04 -6.65
C ARG A 300 2.70 -3.93 -7.45
N ARG A 301 1.68 -4.68 -7.03
CA ARG A 301 0.41 -4.84 -7.75
C ARG A 301 -0.35 -3.53 -7.97
N VAL A 302 -0.19 -2.53 -7.09
CA VAL A 302 -0.87 -1.23 -7.22
C VAL A 302 -0.62 -0.57 -8.57
N PHE A 303 0.63 -0.56 -9.04
CA PHE A 303 0.99 0.02 -10.34
C PHE A 303 0.36 -0.75 -11.49
N THR A 304 0.35 -2.08 -11.40
CA THR A 304 -0.30 -2.93 -12.40
C THR A 304 -1.80 -2.69 -12.48
N VAL A 305 -2.48 -2.56 -11.34
CA VAL A 305 -3.92 -2.29 -11.28
C VAL A 305 -4.25 -0.89 -11.82
N LEU A 306 -3.56 0.15 -11.36
CA LEU A 306 -3.78 1.51 -11.84
C LEU A 306 -3.48 1.66 -13.33
N GLY A 307 -2.38 1.05 -13.80
CA GLY A 307 -2.03 1.04 -15.22
C GLY A 307 -3.08 0.31 -16.07
N ALA A 308 -3.58 -0.84 -15.60
CA ALA A 308 -4.64 -1.57 -16.29
C ALA A 308 -5.94 -0.76 -16.37
N ILE A 309 -6.32 -0.07 -15.28
CA ILE A 309 -7.48 0.83 -15.26
C ILE A 309 -7.26 1.96 -16.27
N GLY A 310 -6.10 2.62 -16.31
CA GLY A 310 -5.86 3.70 -17.26
C GLY A 310 -5.84 3.24 -18.73
N VAL A 311 -5.26 2.07 -19.03
CA VAL A 311 -5.36 1.48 -20.37
C VAL A 311 -6.82 1.17 -20.73
N ALA A 312 -7.60 0.64 -19.79
CA ALA A 312 -9.03 0.37 -20.01
C ALA A 312 -9.82 1.66 -20.25
N THR A 313 -9.54 2.75 -19.52
CA THR A 313 -10.14 4.07 -19.74
C THR A 313 -9.86 4.58 -21.15
N TYR A 314 -8.61 4.48 -21.63
CA TYR A 314 -8.26 4.89 -22.99
C TYR A 314 -8.93 4.02 -24.07
N LEU A 315 -8.98 2.70 -23.87
CA LEU A 315 -9.68 1.80 -24.80
C LEU A 315 -11.19 2.03 -24.81
N GLY A 316 -11.77 2.38 -23.65
CA GLY A 316 -13.16 2.80 -23.54
C GLY A 316 -13.43 4.06 -24.34
N TYR A 317 -12.58 5.09 -24.19
CA TYR A 317 -12.63 6.28 -25.04
C TYR A 317 -12.61 5.92 -26.53
N LEU A 318 -11.66 5.07 -26.95
CA LEU A 318 -11.54 4.67 -28.34
C LEU A 318 -12.78 3.91 -28.84
N ALA A 319 -13.38 3.07 -27.99
CA ALA A 319 -14.60 2.34 -28.30
C ALA A 319 -15.81 3.26 -28.47
N PHE A 320 -16.01 4.21 -27.54
CA PHE A 320 -17.22 5.04 -27.49
C PHE A 320 -17.17 6.25 -28.41
N GLU A 321 -16.00 6.86 -28.63
CA GLU A 321 -15.91 8.07 -29.46
C GLU A 321 -15.41 7.80 -30.88
N LEU A 322 -14.51 6.82 -31.09
CA LEU A 322 -13.91 6.60 -32.41
C LEU A 322 -14.50 5.40 -33.16
N PHE A 323 -15.02 4.40 -32.44
CA PHE A 323 -15.47 3.13 -33.01
C PHE A 323 -16.88 2.73 -32.58
N GLU A 324 -17.74 3.69 -32.25
CA GLU A 324 -19.11 3.47 -31.73
C GLU A 324 -19.90 2.46 -32.61
N ASP A 325 -19.79 2.57 -33.93
CA ASP A 325 -20.49 1.73 -34.90
C ASP A 325 -19.71 0.48 -35.37
N SER A 326 -18.55 0.17 -34.77
CA SER A 326 -17.67 -0.91 -35.26
C SER A 326 -17.67 -2.14 -34.35
N LEU A 327 -18.36 -3.20 -34.78
CA LEU A 327 -18.32 -4.51 -34.11
C LEU A 327 -16.93 -5.20 -34.17
N LEU A 328 -16.07 -4.78 -35.11
CA LEU A 328 -14.71 -5.33 -35.24
C LEU A 328 -13.80 -4.90 -34.10
N PHE A 329 -14.01 -3.71 -33.54
CA PHE A 329 -13.15 -3.17 -32.49
C PHE A 329 -13.24 -3.99 -31.18
N PRO A 330 -14.44 -4.27 -30.61
CA PRO A 330 -14.57 -5.17 -29.46
C PRO A 330 -14.04 -6.59 -29.71
N LEU A 331 -14.23 -7.12 -30.93
CA LEU A 331 -13.71 -8.44 -31.32
C LEU A 331 -12.17 -8.47 -31.33
N ALA A 332 -11.54 -7.46 -31.94
CA ALA A 332 -10.09 -7.33 -31.95
C ALA A 332 -9.53 -7.17 -30.52
N LEU A 333 -10.19 -6.36 -29.68
CA LEU A 333 -9.79 -6.19 -28.28
C LEU A 333 -9.87 -7.51 -27.49
N THR A 334 -10.94 -8.28 -27.72
CA THR A 334 -11.08 -9.61 -27.12
C THR A 334 -9.97 -10.55 -27.57
N ALA A 335 -9.64 -10.56 -28.87
CA ALA A 335 -8.56 -11.36 -29.42
C ALA A 335 -7.19 -10.97 -28.82
N ILE A 336 -6.92 -9.67 -28.65
CA ILE A 336 -5.70 -9.17 -27.98
C ILE A 336 -5.67 -9.64 -26.52
N GLY A 337 -6.78 -9.53 -25.79
CA GLY A 337 -6.89 -9.99 -24.40
C GLY A 337 -6.60 -11.49 -24.26
N LEU A 338 -7.20 -12.32 -25.12
CA LEU A 338 -6.93 -13.76 -25.16
C LEU A 338 -5.48 -14.07 -25.54
N GLY A 339 -4.91 -13.31 -26.47
CA GLY A 339 -3.49 -13.41 -26.84
C GLY A 339 -2.56 -13.16 -25.65
N LEU A 340 -2.81 -12.10 -24.87
CA LEU A 340 -2.03 -11.79 -23.66
C LEU A 340 -2.15 -12.90 -22.60
N VAL A 341 -3.35 -13.47 -22.40
CA VAL A 341 -3.55 -14.62 -21.51
C VAL A 341 -2.76 -15.84 -21.99
N ALA A 342 -2.79 -16.14 -23.29
CA ALA A 342 -2.04 -17.24 -23.87
C ALA A 342 -0.51 -17.05 -23.70
N ILE A 343 -0.01 -15.82 -23.90
CA ILE A 343 1.39 -15.46 -23.64
C ILE A 343 1.73 -15.66 -22.16
N GLY A 344 0.84 -15.25 -21.24
CA GLY A 344 1.02 -15.45 -19.80
C GLY A 344 1.13 -16.93 -19.41
N ILE A 345 0.24 -17.78 -19.95
CA ILE A 345 0.29 -19.23 -19.74
C ILE A 345 1.57 -19.83 -20.34
N TRP A 346 1.95 -19.41 -21.55
CA TRP A 346 3.18 -19.86 -22.19
C TRP A 346 4.40 -19.48 -21.35
N TRP A 347 4.46 -18.24 -20.85
CA TRP A 347 5.52 -17.76 -19.98
C TRP A 347 5.63 -18.59 -18.71
N GLN A 348 4.51 -18.83 -18.01
CA GLN A 348 4.46 -19.63 -16.79
C GLN A 348 4.99 -21.05 -17.00
N ARG A 349 4.69 -21.66 -18.16
CA ARG A 349 5.20 -22.99 -18.52
C ARG A 349 6.70 -23.03 -18.79
N HIS A 350 7.28 -21.94 -19.28
CA HIS A 350 8.69 -21.85 -19.65
C HIS A 350 9.56 -21.15 -18.60
N GLU A 351 8.96 -20.60 -17.55
CA GLU A 351 9.63 -19.85 -16.48
C GLU A 351 10.82 -20.63 -15.89
N ALA A 352 10.64 -21.93 -15.61
CA ALA A 352 11.71 -22.80 -15.11
C ALA A 352 12.89 -22.95 -16.10
N ALA A 353 12.60 -23.07 -17.40
CA ALA A 353 13.59 -23.21 -18.46
C ALA A 353 14.33 -21.88 -18.75
N ILE A 354 13.60 -20.75 -18.70
CA ILE A 354 14.12 -19.40 -18.88
C ILE A 354 15.06 -19.04 -17.71
N HIS A 355 14.64 -19.29 -16.47
CA HIS A 355 15.50 -19.10 -15.29
C HIS A 355 16.72 -20.02 -15.30
N ALA A 356 16.63 -21.22 -15.86
CA ALA A 356 17.78 -22.10 -16.03
C ALA A 356 18.78 -21.55 -17.07
N ARG A 357 18.32 -20.97 -18.18
CA ARG A 357 19.19 -20.35 -19.21
C ARG A 357 19.83 -19.05 -18.73
N LEU A 358 19.08 -18.17 -18.07
CA LEU A 358 19.61 -16.93 -17.50
C LEU A 358 20.68 -17.17 -16.42
N ARG A 359 20.47 -18.18 -15.55
CA ARG A 359 21.49 -18.57 -14.55
C ARG A 359 22.76 -19.14 -15.18
N ARG A 360 22.68 -19.81 -16.33
CA ARG A 360 23.87 -20.28 -17.08
C ARG A 360 24.63 -19.13 -17.73
N LEU A 361 23.92 -18.12 -18.27
CA LEU A 361 24.56 -16.93 -18.87
C LEU A 361 25.27 -16.07 -17.81
N VAL A 362 24.66 -15.85 -16.65
CA VAL A 362 25.28 -15.10 -15.54
C VAL A 362 26.49 -15.84 -14.94
N ARG A 363 26.46 -17.18 -14.88
CA ARG A 363 27.62 -17.98 -14.45
C ARG A 363 28.71 -18.11 -15.52
N GLY A 364 28.35 -18.08 -16.80
CA GLY A 364 29.29 -18.14 -17.92
C GLY A 364 30.07 -16.83 -18.16
N GLY A 365 29.52 -15.68 -17.76
CA GLY A 365 30.19 -14.38 -17.89
C GLY A 365 31.21 -14.03 -16.79
N GLY A 366 31.33 -14.85 -15.74
CA GLY A 366 32.30 -14.65 -14.65
C GLY A 366 33.59 -15.46 -14.78
N ALA A 367 33.76 -16.23 -15.85
CA ALA A 367 34.87 -17.18 -16.03
C ALA A 367 35.88 -16.75 -17.12
N THR A 368 36.01 -15.46 -17.38
CA THR A 368 37.07 -14.91 -18.25
C THR A 368 37.78 -13.75 -17.56
N ALA A 369 38.48 -14.07 -16.48
CA ALA A 369 39.55 -13.25 -15.92
C ALA A 369 40.55 -14.19 -15.25
N THR A 370 41.43 -14.77 -16.06
CA THR A 370 42.70 -15.37 -15.64
C THR A 370 43.80 -14.73 -16.45
#